data_AF-A0A1B6MP09-F1
#
_entry.id   AF-A0A1B6MP09-F1
#
_cell.length_a   1.000
_cell.length_b   1.000
_cell.length_c   1.000
_cell.angle_alpha   90.00
_cell.angle_beta   90.00
_cell.angle_gamma   90.00
#
_symmetry.space_group_name_H-M   'P 1'
#
loop_
_entity.id
_entity.type
_entity.pdbx_description
1 polymer ?
#
loop_
_entity_poly.entity_id
_entity_poly.type
_entity_poly.pdbx_seq_one_letter_code
_entity_poly.pdbx_strand_id
1 'polypeptide(L)'
;RLHREHKYESLQATQDETADTVIKLAPNFKGTSPRPKIPFLTVAADLGNVTVLARGQSQISGEFIIEDAEGAEKQWYRRLVFLLNQNVVQSEAKLKAVENNGETKHIVDICHLACDHHKYMTMGVSMVNVAEKPFDILVIGLGGGSLCTYIRNCFPTVRIIAVDIDPAIYEVATNYFDLQEDSQLKVVIEDGLDYLKHSADRGTKFSAVLFDVDSKDSSQGLSCPPASFMEPEILSAVADCLTDTGLFILNFVCRVGEIRQTTKSKLETLFMDISSVKLDQEVNEIFFCRKSKSDLTIEKAAENLNATIKSREIQADDLIDMEDLPPLIRVK
;
A
#
# COMPACT_ATOMS: atom_id res chain seq x y z
N ARG A 1 -10.90 15.12 14.55
CA ARG A 1 -11.03 16.32 13.69
C ARG A 1 -12.01 15.97 12.57
N LEU A 2 -12.98 16.83 12.24
CA LEU A 2 -13.94 16.58 11.15
C LEU A 2 -13.39 16.99 9.78
N HIS A 3 -12.46 17.94 9.77
CA HIS A 3 -11.69 18.40 8.61
C HIS A 3 -10.25 18.66 9.09
N ARG A 4 -9.23 18.25 8.33
CA ARG A 4 -7.82 18.30 8.79
C ARG A 4 -7.32 19.73 9.03
N GLU A 5 -7.96 20.70 8.39
CA GLU A 5 -7.63 22.13 8.52
C GLU A 5 -8.35 22.83 9.67
N HIS A 6 -9.39 22.21 10.24
CA HIS A 6 -10.15 22.81 11.32
C HIS A 6 -9.46 22.55 12.66
N LYS A 7 -9.04 23.62 13.33
CA LYS A 7 -8.53 23.57 14.70
C LYS A 7 -9.69 23.76 15.66
N TYR A 8 -9.92 22.76 16.50
CA TYR A 8 -10.85 22.86 17.62
C TYR A 8 -10.06 23.16 18.88
N GLU A 9 -10.49 24.15 19.65
CA GLU A 9 -9.82 24.56 20.90
C GLU A 9 -9.92 23.48 21.98
N SER A 10 -10.96 22.63 21.91
CA SER A 10 -11.15 21.51 22.83
C SER A 10 -12.05 20.43 22.23
N LEU A 11 -12.04 19.25 22.84
CA LEU A 11 -13.03 18.20 22.54
C LEU A 11 -14.44 18.72 22.75
N GLN A 12 -14.69 19.49 23.82
CA GLN A 12 -15.99 20.09 24.11
C GLN A 12 -16.47 20.98 22.96
N ALA A 13 -15.60 21.82 22.40
CA ALA A 13 -15.94 22.67 21.25
C ALA A 13 -16.33 21.84 20.01
N THR A 14 -15.65 20.72 19.77
CA THR A 14 -16.01 19.79 18.68
C THR A 14 -17.37 19.15 18.92
N GLN A 15 -17.64 18.76 20.17
CA GLN A 15 -18.92 18.14 20.57
C GLN A 15 -20.07 19.13 20.39
N ASP A 16 -19.89 20.37 20.84
CA ASP A 16 -20.91 21.42 20.77
C ASP A 16 -21.26 21.76 19.32
N GLU A 17 -20.27 21.83 18.42
CA GLU A 17 -20.49 22.11 16.99
C GLU A 17 -21.22 20.97 16.27
N THR A 18 -20.89 19.72 16.60
CA THR A 18 -21.41 18.55 15.88
C THR A 18 -22.69 17.98 16.44
N ALA A 19 -23.00 18.25 17.71
CA ALA A 19 -24.11 17.66 18.44
C ALA A 19 -25.43 17.79 17.67
N ASP A 20 -25.76 18.99 17.18
CA ASP A 20 -27.05 19.22 16.51
C ASP A 20 -27.17 18.48 15.17
N THR A 21 -26.06 18.23 14.48
CA THR A 21 -26.04 17.44 13.23
C THR A 21 -26.16 15.95 13.52
N VAL A 22 -25.42 15.45 14.52
CA VAL A 22 -25.46 14.03 14.89
C VAL A 22 -26.82 13.64 15.49
N ILE A 23 -27.46 14.53 16.26
CA ILE A 23 -28.82 14.31 16.79
C ILE A 23 -29.83 14.10 15.65
N LYS A 24 -29.68 14.80 14.52
CA LYS A 24 -30.57 14.64 13.35
C LYS A 24 -30.39 13.29 12.64
N LEU A 25 -29.21 12.69 12.74
CA LEU A 25 -28.89 11.39 12.15
C LEU A 25 -29.23 10.21 13.08
N ALA A 26 -29.44 10.48 14.37
CA ALA A 26 -29.75 9.45 15.33
C ALA A 26 -31.19 8.92 15.13
N PRO A 27 -31.44 7.61 15.31
CA PRO A 27 -32.78 7.07 15.25
C PRO A 27 -33.67 7.77 16.27
N ASN A 28 -34.91 8.06 15.87
CA ASN A 28 -35.90 8.86 16.61
C ASN A 28 -35.89 8.55 18.13
N PHE A 29 -35.27 9.43 18.93
CA PHE A 29 -35.41 9.46 20.38
C PHE A 29 -36.79 10.03 20.75
N LYS A 30 -37.87 9.37 20.30
CA LYS A 30 -39.23 9.72 20.69
C LYS A 30 -39.42 9.34 22.16
N GLY A 31 -39.21 10.30 23.06
CA GLY A 31 -39.78 10.24 24.42
C GLY A 31 -38.89 10.64 25.60
N THR A 32 -37.63 11.00 25.42
CA THR A 32 -36.74 11.35 26.55
C THR A 32 -36.24 12.79 26.47
N SER A 33 -36.65 13.63 27.43
CA SER A 33 -35.87 14.80 27.87
C SER A 33 -34.88 14.31 28.93
N PRO A 34 -33.59 14.69 28.91
CA PRO A 34 -32.93 15.80 28.20
C PRO A 34 -32.10 15.33 26.98
N ARG A 35 -31.48 16.29 26.25
CA ARG A 35 -30.53 16.06 25.13
C ARG A 35 -29.68 14.80 25.41
N PRO A 36 -29.77 13.73 24.59
CA PRO A 36 -28.96 12.56 24.82
C PRO A 36 -27.49 12.95 24.72
N LYS A 37 -26.68 12.60 25.73
CA LYS A 37 -25.22 12.69 25.63
C LYS A 37 -24.81 11.72 24.53
N ILE A 38 -24.48 12.24 23.36
CA ILE A 38 -23.91 11.44 22.29
C ILE A 38 -22.51 11.05 22.74
N PRO A 39 -22.22 9.75 22.94
CA PRO A 39 -20.86 9.32 23.18
C PRO A 39 -20.04 9.60 21.94
N PHE A 40 -19.04 10.45 22.06
CA PHE A 40 -18.04 10.64 21.02
C PHE A 40 -17.01 9.53 21.17
N LEU A 41 -17.03 8.60 20.23
CA LEU A 41 -15.96 7.64 20.05
C LEU A 41 -15.04 8.21 18.97
N THR A 42 -13.79 8.44 19.29
CA THR A 42 -12.78 8.67 18.27
C THR A 42 -12.37 7.33 17.70
N VAL A 43 -12.66 7.13 16.41
CA VAL A 43 -12.42 5.88 15.67
C VAL A 43 -10.91 5.58 15.57
N ALA A 44 -10.08 6.60 15.74
CA ALA A 44 -8.63 6.48 15.89
C ALA A 44 -8.27 6.43 17.38
N ALA A 45 -7.68 5.33 17.84
CA ALA A 45 -6.93 5.26 19.10
C ALA A 45 -5.64 6.12 19.03
N ASP A 46 -5.38 6.67 17.85
CA ASP A 46 -4.19 7.32 17.31
C ASP A 46 -4.43 8.82 17.03
N LEU A 47 -5.26 9.49 17.84
CA LEU A 47 -5.26 10.96 17.96
C LEU A 47 -4.10 11.43 18.86
N GLY A 48 -2.93 10.83 18.69
CA GLY A 48 -1.71 11.35 19.28
C GLY A 48 -1.35 12.72 18.67
N ASN A 49 -0.18 13.23 19.06
CA ASN A 49 0.31 14.48 18.51
C ASN A 49 0.51 14.39 16.98
N VAL A 50 0.09 15.42 16.25
CA VAL A 50 0.29 15.52 14.79
C VAL A 50 1.03 16.80 14.47
N THR A 51 2.15 16.67 13.76
CA THR A 51 2.99 17.77 13.30
C THR A 51 3.04 17.76 11.78
N VAL A 52 2.54 18.83 11.14
CA VAL A 52 2.64 18.97 9.68
C VAL A 52 4.06 19.40 9.33
N LEU A 53 4.74 18.60 8.51
CA LEU A 53 6.09 18.87 8.04
C LEU A 53 6.09 19.73 6.78
N ALA A 54 5.20 19.41 5.84
CA ALA A 54 5.13 20.07 4.55
C ALA A 54 3.73 20.02 3.96
N ARG A 55 3.49 20.95 3.04
CA ARG A 55 2.32 21.00 2.17
C ARG A 55 2.81 21.15 0.75
N GLY A 56 2.11 20.51 -0.18
CA GLY A 56 2.44 20.61 -1.59
C GLY A 56 1.20 20.49 -2.45
N GLN A 57 1.40 20.70 -3.74
CA GLN A 57 0.35 20.54 -4.73
C GLN A 57 0.92 19.81 -5.94
N SER A 58 0.19 18.78 -6.35
CA SER A 58 0.42 18.05 -7.57
C SER A 58 -0.59 18.44 -8.64
N GLN A 59 -0.16 18.45 -9.90
CA GLN A 59 -1.06 18.60 -11.05
C GLN A 59 -1.98 17.39 -11.22
N ILE A 60 -1.59 16.21 -10.72
CA ILE A 60 -2.30 14.94 -10.89
C ILE A 60 -3.02 14.51 -9.60
N SER A 61 -2.39 14.72 -8.44
CA SER A 61 -2.91 14.29 -7.13
C SER A 61 -3.60 15.40 -6.33
N GLY A 62 -3.56 16.63 -6.83
CA GLY A 62 -4.10 17.79 -6.13
C GLY A 62 -3.25 18.18 -4.94
N GLU A 63 -3.86 18.88 -3.99
CA GLU A 63 -3.17 19.31 -2.77
C GLU A 63 -2.92 18.14 -1.82
N PHE A 64 -1.77 18.16 -1.16
CA PHE A 64 -1.37 17.12 -0.23
C PHE A 64 -0.63 17.68 0.97
N ILE A 65 -0.61 16.90 2.05
CA ILE A 65 0.11 17.20 3.27
C ILE A 65 1.01 16.03 3.66
N ILE A 66 2.13 16.37 4.29
CA ILE A 66 3.04 15.43 4.92
C ILE A 66 3.05 15.75 6.40
N GLU A 67 2.74 14.77 7.23
CA GLU A 67 2.63 14.94 8.68
C GLU A 67 3.30 13.79 9.42
N ASP A 68 3.91 14.09 10.55
CA ASP A 68 4.31 13.09 11.54
C ASP A 68 3.19 13.00 12.58
N ALA A 69 2.65 11.80 12.75
CA ALA A 69 1.54 11.49 13.65
C ALA A 69 1.94 10.42 14.66
N GLU A 70 1.58 10.63 15.92
CA GLU A 70 1.74 9.65 16.99
C GLU A 70 0.56 8.66 16.95
N GLY A 71 0.89 7.39 16.72
CA GLY A 71 -0.03 6.26 16.72
C GLY A 71 -0.14 5.59 18.09
N ALA A 72 -0.61 4.34 18.08
CA ALA A 72 -0.67 3.51 19.30
C ALA A 72 0.73 3.35 19.93
N GLU A 73 0.76 3.13 21.24
CA GLU A 73 2.01 2.88 22.00
C GLU A 73 3.07 3.99 21.91
N LYS A 74 2.65 5.23 21.57
CA LYS A 74 3.54 6.38 21.33
C LYS A 74 4.52 6.19 20.16
N GLN A 75 4.20 5.28 19.25
CA GLN A 75 4.96 5.07 18.04
C GLN A 75 4.65 6.18 17.04
N TRP A 76 5.69 6.75 16.43
CA TRP A 76 5.54 7.82 15.45
C TRP A 76 5.52 7.28 14.02
N TYR A 77 4.70 7.89 13.18
CA TYR A 77 4.55 7.56 11.77
C TYR A 77 4.55 8.83 10.92
N ARG A 78 5.20 8.77 9.77
CA ARG A 78 5.09 9.80 8.73
C ARG A 78 4.03 9.40 7.73
N ARG A 79 3.10 10.32 7.46
CA ARG A 79 1.92 10.11 6.62
C ARG A 79 1.91 11.08 5.45
N LEU A 80 1.62 10.57 4.26
CA LEU A 80 1.22 11.33 3.09
C LEU A 80 -0.30 11.27 2.98
N VAL A 81 -0.95 12.42 2.87
CA VAL A 81 -2.41 12.51 2.75
C VAL A 81 -2.79 13.49 1.65
N PHE A 82 -3.61 13.05 0.70
CA PHE A 82 -4.21 13.93 -0.30
C PHE A 82 -5.43 14.65 0.29
N LEU A 83 -5.52 15.97 0.10
CA LEU A 83 -6.60 16.78 0.65
C LEU A 83 -7.94 16.59 -0.07
N LEU A 84 -7.92 16.01 -1.28
CA LEU A 84 -9.12 15.55 -1.96
C LEU A 84 -9.77 14.36 -1.22
N ASN A 85 -8.96 13.51 -0.57
CA ASN A 85 -9.38 12.31 0.14
C ASN A 85 -8.80 12.27 1.56
N GLN A 86 -9.08 13.29 2.39
CA GLN A 86 -8.46 13.49 3.72
C GLN A 86 -8.64 12.34 4.72
N ASN A 87 -9.62 11.46 4.48
CA ASN A 87 -9.93 10.32 5.33
C ASN A 87 -9.08 9.08 5.02
N VAL A 88 -8.25 9.13 3.98
CA VAL A 88 -7.40 8.02 3.55
C VAL A 88 -5.95 8.44 3.64
N VAL A 89 -5.16 7.72 4.44
CA VAL A 89 -3.70 7.84 4.42
C VAL A 89 -3.21 7.15 3.16
N GLN A 90 -2.50 7.89 2.31
CA GLN A 90 -2.00 7.39 1.03
C GLN A 90 -0.73 6.57 1.20
N SER A 91 0.18 7.04 2.06
CA SER A 91 1.38 6.30 2.42
C SER A 91 1.74 6.59 3.86
N GLU A 92 2.19 5.56 4.57
CA GLU A 92 2.61 5.63 5.96
C GLU A 92 3.97 4.95 6.12
N ALA A 93 4.84 5.51 6.96
CA ALA A 93 6.11 4.91 7.32
C ALA A 93 6.41 5.12 8.80
N LYS A 94 6.80 4.05 9.51
CA LYS A 94 7.20 4.12 10.92
C LYS A 94 8.47 4.96 11.05
N LEU A 95 8.52 5.78 12.10
CA LEU A 95 9.67 6.60 12.43
C LEU A 95 10.44 5.99 13.59
N LYS A 96 11.77 6.06 13.53
CA LYS A 96 12.65 5.75 14.65
C LYS A 96 13.36 7.00 15.13
N ALA A 97 13.49 7.10 16.46
CA ALA A 97 14.27 8.15 17.10
C ALA A 97 15.75 7.79 17.03
N VAL A 98 16.56 8.71 16.52
CA VAL A 98 18.02 8.61 16.48
C VAL A 98 18.59 9.83 17.19
N GLU A 99 19.45 9.59 18.18
CA GLU A 99 20.20 10.66 18.84
C GLU A 99 21.37 11.10 17.96
N ASN A 100 21.45 12.40 17.68
CA ASN A 100 22.58 12.99 17.00
C ASN A 100 22.99 14.27 17.74
N ASN A 101 24.20 14.31 18.29
CA ASN A 101 24.75 15.45 19.03
C ASN A 101 23.85 16.00 20.16
N GLY A 102 23.08 15.14 20.83
CA GLY A 102 22.18 15.53 21.91
C GLY A 102 20.79 16.00 21.45
N GLU A 103 20.53 16.00 20.15
CA GLU A 103 19.19 16.22 19.58
C GLU A 103 18.59 14.88 19.10
N THR A 104 17.35 14.60 19.49
CA THR A 104 16.59 13.45 18.98
C THR A 104 15.98 13.81 17.64
N LYS A 105 16.43 13.15 16.57
CA LYS A 105 15.85 13.26 15.22
C LYS A 105 14.99 12.04 14.92
N HIS A 106 13.81 12.25 14.36
CA HIS A 106 12.97 11.18 13.82
C HIS A 106 13.32 10.95 12.35
N ILE A 107 13.68 9.71 12.01
CA ILE A 107 13.98 9.27 10.63
C ILE A 107 13.08 8.10 10.25
N VAL A 108 12.91 7.85 8.96
CA VAL A 108 12.09 6.73 8.51
C VAL A 108 12.79 5.41 8.84
N ASP A 109 12.03 4.46 9.39
CA ASP A 109 12.50 3.11 9.57
C ASP A 109 12.28 2.30 8.28
N ILE A 110 13.28 2.36 7.40
CA ILE A 110 13.29 1.65 6.11
C ILE A 110 13.25 0.12 6.21
N CYS A 111 13.34 -0.43 7.42
CA CYS A 111 13.25 -1.86 7.72
C CYS A 111 11.88 -2.25 8.29
N HIS A 112 10.85 -1.42 8.10
CA HIS A 112 9.49 -1.69 8.59
C HIS A 112 8.41 -1.39 7.54
N LEU A 113 7.34 -2.19 7.52
CA LEU A 113 6.14 -1.94 6.72
C LEU A 113 4.95 -1.54 7.59
N ALA A 114 4.36 -0.37 7.28
CA ALA A 114 3.22 0.17 8.04
C ALA A 114 1.86 -0.45 7.67
N CYS A 115 1.79 -1.26 6.61
CA CYS A 115 0.58 -1.91 6.14
C CYS A 115 0.83 -3.39 5.81
N ASP A 116 -0.20 -4.22 5.99
CA ASP A 116 -0.06 -5.67 5.82
C ASP A 116 -0.02 -6.07 4.36
N HIS A 117 -0.76 -5.39 3.46
CA HIS A 117 -0.71 -5.70 2.04
C HIS A 117 0.71 -5.61 1.45
N HIS A 118 1.55 -4.67 1.91
CA HIS A 118 2.96 -4.62 1.49
C HIS A 118 3.77 -5.84 1.97
N LYS A 119 3.44 -6.43 3.13
CA LYS A 119 4.09 -7.66 3.63
C LYS A 119 3.79 -8.82 2.70
N TYR A 120 2.51 -8.99 2.32
CA TYR A 120 2.09 -10.07 1.42
C TYR A 120 2.55 -9.86 -0.03
N MET A 121 2.66 -8.60 -0.51
CA MET A 121 3.29 -8.32 -1.79
C MET A 121 4.78 -8.66 -1.78
N THR A 122 5.50 -8.33 -0.69
CA THR A 122 6.91 -8.72 -0.49
C THR A 122 7.07 -10.24 -0.40
N MET A 123 6.12 -10.94 0.21
CA MET A 123 6.07 -12.41 0.21
C MET A 123 5.93 -12.96 -1.22
N GLY A 124 5.10 -12.35 -2.07
CA GLY A 124 5.04 -12.69 -3.49
C GLY A 124 6.40 -12.56 -4.19
N VAL A 125 7.16 -11.51 -3.88
CA VAL A 125 8.53 -11.34 -4.43
C VAL A 125 9.48 -12.44 -3.97
N SER A 126 9.34 -12.93 -2.72
CA SER A 126 10.13 -14.06 -2.23
C SER A 126 9.94 -15.33 -3.07
N MET A 127 8.77 -15.49 -3.70
CA MET A 127 8.45 -16.65 -4.56
C MET A 127 9.26 -16.72 -5.85
N VAL A 128 9.81 -15.58 -6.30
CA VAL A 128 10.61 -15.50 -7.54
C VAL A 128 12.11 -15.32 -7.27
N ASN A 129 12.50 -15.16 -6.01
CA ASN A 129 13.89 -15.11 -5.58
C ASN A 129 14.51 -16.51 -5.53
N VAL A 130 15.06 -16.97 -6.65
CA VAL A 130 15.64 -18.32 -6.76
C VAL A 130 17.15 -18.28 -6.52
N ALA A 131 17.59 -18.91 -5.42
CA ALA A 131 19.01 -19.10 -5.08
C ALA A 131 19.84 -17.81 -5.02
N GLU A 132 19.22 -16.71 -4.57
CA GLU A 132 19.81 -15.36 -4.49
C GLU A 132 20.39 -14.84 -5.82
N LYS A 133 20.01 -15.43 -6.97
CA LYS A 133 20.44 -14.93 -8.27
C LYS A 133 19.81 -13.56 -8.54
N PRO A 134 20.51 -12.64 -9.22
CA PRO A 134 19.94 -11.35 -9.55
C PRO A 134 18.65 -11.46 -10.37
N PHE A 135 17.65 -10.67 -10.00
CA PHE A 135 16.32 -10.68 -10.64
C PHE A 135 15.75 -9.27 -10.74
N ASP A 136 14.98 -9.04 -11.80
CA ASP A 136 14.35 -7.74 -12.07
C ASP A 136 12.87 -7.77 -11.69
N ILE A 137 12.40 -6.72 -11.04
CA ILE A 137 10.97 -6.51 -10.78
C ILE A 137 10.53 -5.12 -11.25
N LEU A 138 9.27 -5.04 -11.66
CA LEU A 138 8.58 -3.79 -11.99
C LEU A 138 7.51 -3.53 -10.95
N VAL A 139 7.51 -2.34 -10.36
CA VAL A 139 6.46 -1.87 -9.44
C VAL A 139 5.77 -0.69 -10.10
N ILE A 140 4.46 -0.81 -10.34
CA ILE A 140 3.64 0.31 -10.81
C ILE A 140 2.90 0.89 -9.61
N GLY A 141 3.13 2.18 -9.35
CA GLY A 141 2.75 2.88 -8.12
C GLY A 141 3.94 2.96 -7.15
N LEU A 142 4.45 4.18 -6.92
CA LEU A 142 5.54 4.42 -5.97
C LEU A 142 5.01 4.73 -4.57
N GLY A 143 4.01 5.61 -4.49
CA GLY A 143 3.56 6.17 -3.21
C GLY A 143 4.73 6.81 -2.44
N GLY A 144 4.82 6.55 -1.13
CA GLY A 144 5.97 6.95 -0.32
C GLY A 144 7.25 6.14 -0.57
N GLY A 145 7.22 5.11 -1.42
CA GLY A 145 8.39 4.28 -1.73
C GLY A 145 8.75 3.22 -0.69
N SER A 146 7.94 3.05 0.36
CA SER A 146 8.16 2.08 1.45
C SER A 146 8.26 0.65 0.92
N LEU A 147 7.33 0.21 0.07
CA LEU A 147 7.34 -1.14 -0.53
C LEU A 147 8.64 -1.41 -1.29
N CYS A 148 9.04 -0.50 -2.17
CA CYS A 148 10.25 -0.63 -2.98
C CYS A 148 11.52 -0.68 -2.11
N THR A 149 11.59 0.21 -1.12
CA THR A 149 12.72 0.29 -0.19
C THR A 149 12.83 -0.98 0.65
N TYR A 150 11.70 -1.49 1.14
CA TYR A 150 11.64 -2.70 1.94
C TYR A 150 12.04 -3.95 1.14
N ILE A 151 11.50 -4.11 -0.07
CA ILE A 151 11.87 -5.20 -0.99
C ILE A 151 13.39 -5.20 -1.26
N ARG A 152 13.98 -4.03 -1.52
CA ARG A 152 15.44 -3.90 -1.72
C ARG A 152 16.22 -4.36 -0.49
N ASN A 153 15.77 -4.02 0.72
CA ASN A 153 16.41 -4.42 1.97
C ASN A 153 16.30 -5.93 2.22
N CYS A 154 15.16 -6.54 1.88
CA CYS A 154 14.96 -7.99 1.96
C CYS A 154 15.82 -8.77 0.96
N PHE A 155 15.95 -8.29 -0.27
CA PHE A 155 16.56 -9.05 -1.38
C PHE A 155 17.72 -8.28 -2.04
N PRO A 156 18.96 -8.41 -1.56
CA PRO A 156 20.08 -7.60 -2.07
C PRO A 156 20.50 -7.85 -3.52
N THR A 157 19.91 -8.82 -4.21
CA THR A 157 20.16 -9.08 -5.63
C THR A 157 18.99 -8.65 -6.53
N VAL A 158 17.94 -8.08 -5.94
CA VAL A 158 16.83 -7.50 -6.69
C VAL A 158 17.26 -6.21 -7.39
N ARG A 159 16.74 -6.00 -8.59
CA ARG A 159 16.69 -4.71 -9.28
C ARG A 159 15.23 -4.33 -9.46
N ILE A 160 14.89 -3.12 -9.08
CA ILE A 160 13.53 -2.59 -9.00
C ILE A 160 13.46 -1.39 -9.93
N ILE A 161 12.51 -1.43 -10.84
CA ILE A 161 12.02 -0.25 -11.53
C ILE A 161 10.67 0.09 -10.92
N ALA A 162 10.59 1.22 -10.23
CA ALA A 162 9.35 1.77 -9.73
C ALA A 162 8.83 2.84 -10.70
N VAL A 163 7.58 2.76 -11.10
CA VAL A 163 6.95 3.71 -12.04
C VAL A 163 5.85 4.45 -11.31
N ASP A 164 5.92 5.78 -11.31
CA ASP A 164 4.83 6.63 -10.83
C ASP A 164 4.53 7.70 -11.86
N ILE A 165 3.25 8.03 -12.02
CA ILE A 165 2.81 9.04 -12.97
C ILE A 165 3.12 10.46 -12.47
N ASP A 166 3.27 10.64 -11.16
CA ASP A 166 3.27 11.93 -10.51
C ASP A 166 4.66 12.35 -10.01
N PRO A 167 5.32 13.34 -10.65
CA PRO A 167 6.64 13.81 -10.23
C PRO A 167 6.64 14.39 -8.81
N ALA A 168 5.52 14.93 -8.33
CA ALA A 168 5.43 15.42 -6.96
C ALA A 168 5.50 14.27 -5.94
N ILE A 169 4.98 13.08 -6.28
CA ILE A 169 5.05 11.91 -5.41
C ILE A 169 6.47 11.37 -5.33
N TYR A 170 7.21 11.42 -6.42
CA TYR A 170 8.65 11.16 -6.40
C TYR A 170 9.40 12.11 -5.46
N GLU A 171 9.18 13.43 -5.57
CA GLU A 171 9.81 14.41 -4.67
C GLU A 171 9.42 14.17 -3.20
N VAL A 172 8.17 13.79 -2.94
CA VAL A 172 7.71 13.43 -1.60
C VAL A 172 8.48 12.21 -1.08
N ALA A 173 8.56 11.15 -1.88
CA ALA A 173 9.21 9.91 -1.50
C ALA A 173 10.70 10.13 -1.19
N THR A 174 11.42 10.89 -2.02
CA THR A 174 12.85 11.16 -1.82
C THR A 174 13.13 12.13 -0.68
N ASN A 175 12.33 13.20 -0.54
CA ASN A 175 12.64 14.26 0.43
C ASN A 175 12.09 13.97 1.83
N TYR A 176 11.05 13.13 1.94
CA TYR A 176 10.35 12.91 3.20
C TYR A 176 10.22 11.45 3.61
N PHE A 177 10.32 10.48 2.69
CA PHE A 177 10.18 9.05 3.02
C PHE A 177 11.49 8.26 2.91
N ASP A 178 12.63 8.95 2.84
CA ASP A 178 13.98 8.36 2.76
C ASP A 178 14.16 7.37 1.58
N LEU A 179 13.39 7.56 0.49
CA LEU A 179 13.61 6.82 -0.76
C LEU A 179 14.97 7.22 -1.37
N GLN A 180 15.79 6.22 -1.67
CA GLN A 180 17.10 6.43 -2.29
C GLN A 180 17.22 5.59 -3.55
N GLU A 181 17.49 6.25 -4.69
CA GLU A 181 17.82 5.57 -5.93
C GLU A 181 19.30 5.19 -6.00
N ASP A 182 19.59 4.04 -6.60
CA ASP A 182 20.94 3.53 -6.81
C ASP A 182 20.95 2.58 -8.03
N SER A 183 21.91 1.67 -8.15
CA SER A 183 21.93 0.69 -9.24
C SER A 183 20.85 -0.39 -9.13
N GLN A 184 20.23 -0.54 -7.96
CA GLN A 184 19.23 -1.55 -7.66
C GLN A 184 17.81 -0.99 -7.63
N LEU A 185 17.60 0.27 -7.26
CA LEU A 185 16.29 0.91 -7.25
C LEU A 185 16.32 2.16 -8.12
N LYS A 186 15.50 2.15 -9.17
CA LYS A 186 15.28 3.29 -10.07
C LYS A 186 13.82 3.68 -10.10
N VAL A 187 13.56 4.98 -10.10
CA VAL A 187 12.23 5.53 -10.32
C VAL A 187 12.12 6.08 -11.72
N VAL A 188 11.00 5.79 -12.38
CA VAL A 188 10.64 6.33 -13.70
C VAL A 188 9.35 7.12 -13.54
N ILE A 189 9.37 8.38 -14.00
CA ILE A 189 8.17 9.22 -14.03
C ILE A 189 7.49 9.07 -15.38
N GLU A 190 6.50 8.18 -15.45
CA GLU A 190 5.74 7.84 -16.65
C GLU A 190 4.36 7.28 -16.26
N ASP A 191 3.38 7.34 -17.16
CA ASP A 191 2.14 6.58 -16.99
C ASP A 191 2.46 5.07 -16.98
N GLY A 192 1.97 4.38 -15.95
CA GLY A 192 2.25 2.95 -15.76
C GLY A 192 1.71 2.05 -16.88
N LEU A 193 0.60 2.42 -17.52
CA LEU A 193 0.03 1.69 -18.66
C LEU A 193 0.91 1.84 -19.89
N ASP A 194 1.41 3.05 -20.14
CA ASP A 194 2.31 3.34 -21.26
C ASP A 194 3.66 2.65 -21.05
N TYR A 195 4.25 2.78 -19.85
CA TYR A 195 5.52 2.13 -19.52
C TYR A 195 5.45 0.60 -19.73
N LEU A 196 4.33 -0.01 -19.33
CA LEU A 196 4.10 -1.44 -19.49
C LEU A 196 3.99 -1.84 -20.97
N LYS A 197 3.20 -1.12 -21.77
CA LYS A 197 3.09 -1.36 -23.22
C LYS A 197 4.43 -1.23 -23.91
N HIS A 198 5.15 -0.14 -23.63
CA HIS A 198 6.49 0.08 -24.17
C HIS A 198 7.47 -1.04 -23.77
N SER A 199 7.36 -1.56 -22.55
CA SER A 199 8.19 -2.67 -22.07
C SER A 199 7.85 -3.99 -22.78
N ALA A 200 6.56 -4.26 -23.00
CA ALA A 200 6.11 -5.42 -23.77
C ALA A 200 6.60 -5.35 -25.22
N ASP A 201 6.46 -4.20 -25.88
CA ASP A 201 6.91 -3.98 -27.26
C ASP A 201 8.43 -4.15 -27.43
N ARG A 202 9.20 -3.75 -26.41
CA ARG A 202 10.66 -3.96 -26.38
C ARG A 202 11.06 -5.39 -26.02
N GLY A 203 10.13 -6.23 -25.59
CA GLY A 203 10.40 -7.58 -25.09
C GLY A 203 11.12 -7.61 -23.74
N THR A 204 11.06 -6.53 -22.96
CA THR A 204 11.62 -6.49 -21.60
C THR A 204 10.90 -7.51 -20.72
N LYS A 205 11.66 -8.24 -19.89
CA LYS A 205 11.12 -9.27 -18.98
C LYS A 205 11.47 -8.98 -17.53
N PHE A 206 10.53 -9.27 -16.64
CA PHE A 206 10.66 -9.16 -15.19
C PHE A 206 10.30 -10.49 -14.53
N SER A 207 11.00 -10.80 -13.44
CA SER A 207 10.65 -11.92 -12.56
C SER A 207 9.37 -11.65 -11.79
N ALA A 208 9.08 -10.38 -11.48
CA ALA A 208 7.76 -10.00 -10.98
C ALA A 208 7.30 -8.64 -11.53
N VAL A 209 6.00 -8.52 -11.73
CA VAL A 209 5.31 -7.24 -11.98
C VAL A 209 4.33 -7.03 -10.83
N LEU A 210 4.42 -5.90 -10.15
CA LEU A 210 3.59 -5.54 -9.01
C LEU A 210 2.72 -4.34 -9.39
N PHE A 211 1.41 -4.44 -9.18
CA PHE A 211 0.51 -3.30 -9.23
C PHE A 211 0.14 -2.88 -7.81
N ASP A 212 0.56 -1.67 -7.43
CA ASP A 212 0.21 -1.00 -6.18
C ASP A 212 -0.32 0.42 -6.49
N VAL A 213 -1.32 0.48 -7.38
CA VAL A 213 -1.90 1.74 -7.85
C VAL A 213 -3.30 1.88 -7.27
N ASP A 214 -3.60 3.00 -6.63
CA ASP A 214 -4.96 3.30 -6.15
C ASP A 214 -5.71 4.24 -7.10
N SER A 215 -7.02 4.03 -7.23
CA SER A 215 -7.94 4.92 -7.93
C SER A 215 -8.41 6.00 -6.98
N LYS A 216 -8.18 7.26 -7.37
CA LYS A 216 -8.68 8.43 -6.63
C LYS A 216 -10.21 8.56 -6.69
N ASP A 217 -10.87 7.84 -7.60
CA ASP A 217 -12.32 7.77 -7.73
C ASP A 217 -12.88 6.48 -7.13
N SER A 218 -13.32 6.55 -5.87
CA SER A 218 -13.96 5.43 -5.17
C SER A 218 -15.39 5.13 -5.63
N SER A 219 -15.98 5.95 -6.51
CA SER A 219 -17.38 5.78 -6.94
C SER A 219 -17.58 4.59 -7.89
N GLN A 220 -16.51 4.11 -8.51
CA GLN A 220 -16.55 3.04 -9.52
C GLN A 220 -16.54 1.62 -8.93
N GLY A 221 -16.47 1.48 -7.60
CA GLY A 221 -16.55 0.19 -6.90
C GLY A 221 -15.29 -0.68 -6.93
N LEU A 222 -14.37 -0.41 -7.87
CA LEU A 222 -12.99 -0.90 -7.90
C LEU A 222 -12.05 0.27 -7.58
N SER A 223 -11.36 0.18 -6.45
CA SER A 223 -10.44 1.21 -5.98
C SER A 223 -9.01 0.88 -6.37
N CYS A 224 -8.54 -0.33 -6.09
CA CYS A 224 -7.19 -0.75 -6.42
C CYS A 224 -7.24 -1.99 -7.32
N PRO A 225 -6.70 -1.97 -8.55
CA PRO A 225 -6.22 -0.80 -9.31
C PRO A 225 -7.36 -0.07 -10.05
N PRO A 226 -7.12 1.10 -10.68
CA PRO A 226 -8.08 1.70 -11.61
C PRO A 226 -8.49 0.72 -12.73
N ALA A 227 -9.74 0.81 -13.21
CA ALA A 227 -10.29 -0.15 -14.17
C ALA A 227 -9.45 -0.30 -15.46
N SER A 228 -8.78 0.77 -15.90
CA SER A 228 -7.86 0.76 -17.04
C SER A 228 -6.72 -0.26 -16.91
N PHE A 229 -6.23 -0.51 -15.68
CA PHE A 229 -5.21 -1.52 -15.41
C PHE A 229 -5.71 -2.95 -15.57
N MET A 230 -7.02 -3.15 -15.57
CA MET A 230 -7.67 -4.46 -15.73
C MET A 230 -8.22 -4.65 -17.14
N GLU A 231 -7.85 -3.82 -18.12
CA GLU A 231 -8.23 -4.04 -19.51
C GLU A 231 -7.42 -5.20 -20.13
N PRO A 232 -8.02 -6.02 -21.01
CA PRO A 232 -7.37 -7.21 -21.55
C PRO A 232 -6.01 -6.94 -22.21
N GLU A 233 -5.88 -5.83 -22.91
CA GLU A 233 -4.64 -5.39 -23.56
C GLU A 233 -3.52 -5.13 -22.54
N ILE A 234 -3.87 -4.54 -21.40
CA ILE A 234 -2.92 -4.26 -20.31
C ILE A 234 -2.50 -5.55 -19.62
N LEU A 235 -3.46 -6.42 -19.31
CA LEU A 235 -3.15 -7.72 -18.71
C LEU A 235 -2.31 -8.60 -19.66
N SER A 236 -2.52 -8.50 -20.97
CA SER A 236 -1.65 -9.15 -21.96
C SER A 236 -0.23 -8.58 -21.90
N ALA A 237 -0.09 -7.25 -21.86
CA ALA A 237 1.21 -6.61 -21.72
C ALA A 237 1.92 -7.02 -20.40
N VAL A 238 1.19 -7.21 -19.30
CA VAL A 238 1.74 -7.80 -18.06
C VAL A 238 2.27 -9.21 -18.32
N ALA A 239 1.47 -10.09 -18.91
CA ALA A 239 1.87 -11.47 -19.19
C ALA A 239 3.09 -11.56 -20.12
N ASP A 240 3.16 -10.64 -21.09
CA ASP A 240 4.28 -10.48 -22.01
C ASP A 240 5.52 -9.91 -21.31
N CYS A 241 5.37 -9.07 -20.29
CA CYS A 241 6.48 -8.57 -19.49
C CYS A 241 7.01 -9.59 -18.46
N LEU A 242 6.35 -10.71 -18.22
CA LEU A 242 6.81 -11.72 -17.26
C LEU A 242 7.79 -12.73 -17.89
N THR A 243 8.80 -13.14 -17.12
CA THR A 243 9.54 -14.38 -17.40
C THR A 243 8.62 -15.60 -17.35
N ASP A 244 9.09 -16.76 -17.82
CA ASP A 244 8.28 -17.99 -17.84
C ASP A 244 7.88 -18.46 -16.43
N THR A 245 8.75 -18.21 -15.45
CA THR A 245 8.51 -18.48 -14.01
C THR A 245 8.12 -17.22 -13.25
N GLY A 246 7.78 -16.14 -13.96
CA GLY A 246 7.50 -14.84 -13.38
C GLY A 246 6.14 -14.78 -12.67
N LEU A 247 5.99 -13.79 -11.80
CA LEU A 247 4.79 -13.59 -11.00
C LEU A 247 4.17 -12.22 -11.22
N PHE A 248 2.89 -12.17 -11.56
CA PHE A 248 2.10 -10.95 -11.41
C PHE A 248 1.53 -10.88 -10.00
N ILE A 249 1.77 -9.77 -9.31
CA ILE A 249 1.30 -9.50 -7.96
C ILE A 249 0.39 -8.28 -8.01
N LEU A 250 -0.86 -8.44 -7.60
CA LEU A 250 -1.87 -7.41 -7.74
C LEU A 250 -2.46 -7.09 -6.36
N ASN A 251 -2.29 -5.84 -5.92
CA ASN A 251 -3.09 -5.28 -4.84
C ASN A 251 -4.51 -5.04 -5.35
N PHE A 252 -5.51 -5.69 -4.74
CA PHE A 252 -6.89 -5.62 -5.21
C PHE A 252 -7.84 -5.15 -4.11
N VAL A 253 -8.50 -4.01 -4.33
CA VAL A 253 -9.54 -3.46 -3.46
C VAL A 253 -10.80 -3.26 -4.28
N CYS A 254 -11.77 -4.15 -4.10
CA CYS A 254 -13.05 -4.09 -4.79
C CYS A 254 -14.22 -4.41 -3.85
N ARG A 255 -15.21 -3.52 -3.85
CA ARG A 255 -16.41 -3.59 -3.01
C ARG A 255 -17.62 -4.20 -3.74
N VAL A 256 -17.51 -4.39 -5.06
CA VAL A 256 -18.61 -4.88 -5.92
C VAL A 256 -18.33 -6.31 -6.37
N GLY A 257 -19.20 -7.24 -5.98
CA GLY A 257 -19.03 -8.67 -6.28
C GLY A 257 -18.95 -9.00 -7.77
N GLU A 258 -19.75 -8.33 -8.60
CA GLU A 258 -19.74 -8.52 -10.05
C GLU A 258 -18.39 -8.11 -10.67
N ILE A 259 -17.86 -6.94 -10.32
CA ILE A 259 -16.56 -6.45 -10.81
C ILE A 259 -15.43 -7.38 -10.38
N ARG A 260 -15.48 -7.88 -9.13
CA ARG A 260 -14.55 -8.89 -8.62
C ARG A 260 -14.57 -10.15 -9.47
N GLN A 261 -15.77 -10.68 -9.77
CA GLN A 261 -15.89 -11.89 -10.58
C GLN A 261 -15.40 -11.68 -12.01
N THR A 262 -15.75 -10.55 -12.63
CA THR A 262 -15.25 -10.20 -13.98
C THR A 262 -13.73 -10.07 -13.99
N THR A 263 -13.15 -9.42 -12.99
CA THR A 263 -11.69 -9.26 -12.85
C THR A 263 -11.00 -10.61 -12.73
N LYS A 264 -11.53 -11.49 -11.87
CA LYS A 264 -11.05 -12.86 -11.73
C LYS A 264 -11.09 -13.61 -13.07
N SER A 265 -12.22 -13.57 -13.79
CA SER A 265 -12.34 -14.22 -15.10
C SER A 265 -11.37 -13.67 -16.13
N LYS A 266 -11.07 -12.35 -16.14
CA LYS A 266 -10.04 -11.77 -16.99
C LYS A 266 -8.66 -12.36 -16.69
N LEU A 267 -8.27 -12.43 -15.41
CA LEU A 267 -7.00 -13.04 -14.99
C LEU A 267 -6.92 -14.53 -15.41
N GLU A 268 -8.02 -15.27 -15.24
CA GLU A 268 -8.12 -16.68 -15.63
C GLU A 268 -7.95 -16.91 -17.13
N THR A 269 -8.12 -15.90 -17.99
CA THR A 269 -7.84 -16.07 -19.43
C THR A 269 -6.34 -16.15 -19.75
N LEU A 270 -5.49 -15.53 -18.92
CA LEU A 270 -4.05 -15.35 -19.20
C LEU A 270 -3.15 -16.18 -18.29
N PHE A 271 -3.58 -16.43 -17.05
CA PHE A 271 -2.78 -17.11 -16.04
C PHE A 271 -3.30 -18.53 -15.76
N MET A 272 -2.37 -19.46 -15.56
CA MET A 272 -2.65 -20.88 -15.34
C MET A 272 -2.77 -21.24 -13.87
N ASP A 273 -2.12 -20.49 -13.00
CA ASP A 273 -2.13 -20.66 -11.54
C ASP A 273 -2.42 -19.30 -10.92
N ILE A 274 -3.55 -19.21 -10.23
CA ILE A 274 -3.99 -17.98 -9.58
C ILE A 274 -4.35 -18.31 -8.14
N SER A 275 -3.75 -17.54 -7.24
CA SER A 275 -3.95 -17.68 -5.81
C SER A 275 -4.11 -16.29 -5.19
N SER A 276 -4.90 -16.15 -4.14
CA SER A 276 -5.03 -14.88 -3.44
C SER A 276 -5.07 -15.03 -1.92
N VAL A 277 -4.64 -13.97 -1.24
CA VAL A 277 -4.73 -13.80 0.21
C VAL A 277 -5.61 -12.59 0.48
N LYS A 278 -6.74 -12.82 1.13
CA LYS A 278 -7.61 -11.74 1.61
C LYS A 278 -7.15 -11.35 3.01
N LEU A 279 -6.91 -10.08 3.23
CA LEU A 279 -6.47 -9.57 4.52
C LEU A 279 -7.70 -9.32 5.40
N ASP A 280 -7.67 -9.78 6.65
CA ASP A 280 -8.82 -9.66 7.54
C ASP A 280 -8.95 -8.26 8.15
N GLN A 281 -7.82 -7.59 8.36
CA GLN A 281 -7.75 -6.25 8.93
C GLN A 281 -7.78 -5.13 7.87
N GLU A 282 -7.58 -5.48 6.59
CA GLU A 282 -7.57 -4.54 5.47
C GLU A 282 -8.65 -4.92 4.44
N VAL A 283 -9.08 -3.97 3.60
CA VAL A 283 -10.02 -4.29 2.50
C VAL A 283 -9.34 -4.95 1.29
N ASN A 284 -8.03 -5.13 1.40
CA ASN A 284 -7.14 -5.57 0.34
C ASN A 284 -7.15 -7.10 0.20
N GLU A 285 -7.07 -7.54 -1.05
CA GLU A 285 -6.83 -8.92 -1.44
C GLU A 285 -5.61 -8.93 -2.36
N ILE A 286 -4.57 -9.68 -2.02
CA ILE A 286 -3.36 -9.78 -2.84
C ILE A 286 -3.49 -11.00 -3.74
N PHE A 287 -3.50 -10.78 -5.05
CA PHE A 287 -3.49 -11.84 -6.05
C PHE A 287 -2.06 -12.13 -6.50
N PHE A 288 -1.77 -13.41 -6.69
CA PHE A 288 -0.54 -13.96 -7.22
C PHE A 288 -0.90 -14.77 -8.48
N CYS A 289 -0.43 -14.34 -9.65
CA CYS A 289 -0.81 -14.94 -10.93
C CYS A 289 0.42 -15.38 -11.72
N ARG A 290 0.44 -16.65 -12.17
CA ARG A 290 1.55 -17.24 -12.94
C ARG A 290 1.09 -17.81 -14.28
N LYS A 291 1.99 -17.77 -15.25
CA LYS A 291 1.80 -18.41 -16.56
C LYS A 291 1.95 -19.94 -16.51
N SER A 292 2.64 -20.46 -15.50
CA SER A 292 2.81 -21.90 -15.28
C SER A 292 2.31 -22.30 -13.90
N LYS A 293 1.93 -23.58 -13.76
CA LYS A 293 1.65 -24.14 -12.42
C LYS A 293 2.87 -24.08 -11.54
N SER A 294 2.66 -23.79 -10.26
CA SER A 294 3.68 -23.77 -9.22
C SER A 294 3.31 -24.74 -8.10
N ASP A 295 4.28 -25.51 -7.64
CA ASP A 295 4.16 -26.32 -6.43
C ASP A 295 4.43 -25.50 -5.15
N LEU A 296 4.94 -24.28 -5.31
CA LEU A 296 5.24 -23.39 -4.18
C LEU A 296 3.94 -22.96 -3.49
N THR A 297 3.80 -23.34 -2.22
CA THR A 297 2.67 -22.94 -1.38
C THR A 297 2.90 -21.58 -0.73
N ILE A 298 1.84 -20.94 -0.24
CA ILE A 298 1.96 -19.66 0.47
C ILE A 298 2.69 -19.83 1.79
N GLU A 299 2.46 -20.93 2.50
CA GLU A 299 3.16 -21.24 3.74
C GLU A 299 4.67 -21.30 3.48
N LYS A 300 5.08 -21.94 2.37
CA LYS A 300 6.48 -21.96 1.97
C LYS A 300 7.01 -20.57 1.59
N ALA A 301 6.20 -19.75 0.93
CA ALA A 301 6.58 -18.37 0.58
C ALA A 301 6.72 -17.47 1.82
N ALA A 302 5.81 -17.61 2.78
CA ALA A 302 5.83 -16.93 4.07
C ALA A 302 7.03 -17.39 4.92
N GLU A 303 7.29 -18.70 4.99
CA GLU A 303 8.50 -19.25 5.62
C GLU A 303 9.77 -18.68 5.00
N ASN A 304 9.85 -18.62 3.67
CA ASN A 304 11.00 -18.10 2.95
C ASN A 304 11.20 -16.60 3.24
N LEU A 305 10.12 -15.81 3.24
CA LEU A 305 10.20 -14.40 3.61
C LEU A 305 10.64 -14.23 5.07
N ASN A 306 10.03 -14.97 6.00
CA ASN A 306 10.37 -14.93 7.42
C ASN A 306 11.84 -15.31 7.68
N ALA A 307 12.36 -16.32 6.96
CA ALA A 307 13.77 -16.69 7.01
C ALA A 307 14.68 -15.58 6.46
N THR A 308 14.23 -14.88 5.41
CA THR A 308 14.94 -13.74 4.82
C THR A 308 14.99 -12.57 5.81
N ILE A 309 13.85 -12.17 6.38
CA ILE A 309 13.75 -11.10 7.39
C ILE A 309 14.69 -11.38 8.57
N LYS A 310 14.66 -12.62 9.11
CA LYS A 310 15.52 -13.04 10.22
C LYS A 310 17.01 -13.01 9.85
N SER A 311 17.39 -13.54 8.70
CA SER A 311 18.81 -13.60 8.29
C SER A 311 19.40 -12.22 7.96
N ARG A 312 18.55 -11.26 7.62
CA ARG A 312 18.92 -9.87 7.33
C ARG A 312 18.82 -8.94 8.54
N GLU A 313 18.42 -9.46 9.71
CA GLU A 313 18.19 -8.67 10.92
C GLU A 313 17.19 -7.51 10.68
N ILE A 314 16.20 -7.74 9.81
CA ILE A 314 15.06 -6.83 9.59
C ILE A 314 14.08 -6.98 10.77
N GLN A 315 13.29 -5.95 11.05
CA GLN A 315 12.37 -5.90 12.20
C GLN A 315 11.46 -7.13 12.28
N ALA A 316 11.32 -7.70 13.48
CA ALA A 316 10.53 -8.91 13.69
C ALA A 316 9.01 -8.69 13.53
N ASP A 317 8.53 -7.44 13.69
CA ASP A 317 7.12 -7.06 13.56
C ASP A 317 6.57 -7.30 12.13
N ASP A 318 7.45 -7.44 11.14
CA ASP A 318 7.06 -7.69 9.75
C ASP A 318 7.05 -9.17 9.38
N LEU A 319 7.34 -10.07 10.32
CA LEU A 319 7.17 -11.50 10.11
C LEU A 319 5.70 -11.81 9.85
N ILE A 320 5.44 -12.64 8.85
CA ILE A 320 4.11 -13.18 8.60
C ILE A 320 3.81 -14.20 9.68
N ASP A 321 2.74 -13.95 10.43
CA ASP A 321 2.24 -14.92 11.40
C ASP A 321 1.75 -16.17 10.67
N MET A 322 2.33 -17.31 11.00
CA MET A 322 2.00 -18.59 10.37
C MET A 322 0.74 -19.21 10.97
N GLU A 323 0.35 -18.84 12.19
CA GLU A 323 -0.87 -19.31 12.86
C GLU A 323 -2.10 -18.54 12.35
N ASP A 324 -1.93 -17.24 12.09
CA ASP A 324 -2.96 -16.34 11.57
C ASP A 324 -2.85 -16.11 10.05
N LEU A 325 -2.11 -16.97 9.33
CA LEU A 325 -1.97 -16.87 7.88
C LEU A 325 -3.34 -17.05 7.22
N PRO A 326 -3.86 -16.04 6.49
CA PRO A 326 -5.19 -16.15 5.90
C PRO A 326 -5.23 -17.31 4.91
N PRO A 327 -6.32 -18.11 4.89
CA PRO A 327 -6.39 -19.28 4.05
C PRO A 327 -6.26 -18.89 2.58
N LEU A 328 -5.39 -19.60 1.86
CA LEU A 328 -5.21 -19.37 0.44
C LEU A 328 -6.50 -19.66 -0.33
N ILE A 329 -7.00 -18.66 -1.05
CA ILE A 329 -8.06 -18.88 -2.01
C ILE A 329 -7.38 -19.30 -3.31
N ARG A 330 -7.37 -20.62 -3.60
CA ARG A 330 -7.02 -21.09 -4.95
C ARG A 330 -8.14 -20.71 -5.90
N VAL A 331 -7.80 -19.83 -6.82
CA VAL A 331 -8.74 -19.25 -7.77
C VAL A 331 -8.83 -20.13 -9.02
N LYS A 332 -7.69 -20.66 -9.49
CA LYS A 332 -7.55 -21.51 -10.67
C LYS A 332 -6.31 -22.41 -10.59
#